data_AF-A0A832Q872-F1
#
_entry.id   AF-A0A832Q872-F1
#
_cell.length_a   1.000
_cell.length_b   1.000
_cell.length_c   1.000
_cell.angle_alpha   90.00
_cell.angle_beta   90.00
_cell.angle_gamma   90.00
#
_symmetry.space_group_name_H-M   'P 1'
#
loop_
_entity.id
_entity.type
_entity.pdbx_description
1 polymer ?
#
loop_
_entity_poly.entity_id
_entity_poly.type
_entity_poly.pdbx_seq_one_letter_code
_entity_poly.pdbx_strand_id
1 'polypeptide(L)'
;QLFIGSEGTLGVVTRAVLRLYPQPSSRCSALLAVADFPAVVKLLQHAQRNFAGALSVFEVMWQSYYHFITEHVPGVVSPFTATHPLYVLLEFEGADAERDQAHFEAVLAAAMEEGVVSDAVIAASGKDREGFWKIRDGVAEIGNFIRHVGNFDVSVPISSMPAFLREVEADLQAALPDLQMMVFGHVADSNLHFLCHTGRHEDIPLIHATVYAVVGRYQGSVSAEHGIGVQKSKVLHHSRSAEEIALMATLKAALDPQQILNRGRVLGGTP
;
A
#
# COMPACT_ATOMS: atom_id res chain seq x y z
N GLN A 1 -13.52 21.10 0.63
CA GLN A 1 -12.98 20.28 -0.48
C GLN A 1 -13.98 19.16 -0.79
N LEU A 2 -15.09 19.44 -1.49
CA LEU A 2 -16.23 18.50 -1.63
C LEU A 2 -16.10 17.50 -2.80
N PHE A 3 -15.48 17.91 -3.92
CA PHE A 3 -15.44 17.11 -5.16
C PHE A 3 -14.23 16.18 -5.27
N ILE A 4 -13.16 16.43 -4.52
CA ILE A 4 -11.97 15.57 -4.53
C ILE A 4 -12.30 14.33 -3.68
N GLY A 5 -12.23 13.15 -4.29
CA GLY A 5 -12.64 11.88 -3.67
C GLY A 5 -14.14 11.59 -3.77
N SER A 6 -14.94 12.42 -4.44
CA SER A 6 -16.40 12.19 -4.54
C SER A 6 -16.78 11.12 -5.56
N GLU A 7 -15.82 10.57 -6.32
CA GLU A 7 -16.03 9.56 -7.36
C GLU A 7 -17.14 9.92 -8.35
N GLY A 8 -17.26 11.20 -8.73
CA GLY A 8 -18.30 11.67 -9.66
C GLY A 8 -19.73 11.61 -9.13
N THR A 9 -19.95 11.31 -7.84
CA THR A 9 -21.29 11.26 -7.24
C THR A 9 -21.90 12.64 -6.97
N LEU A 10 -21.07 13.68 -6.88
CA LEU A 10 -21.51 15.04 -6.52
C LEU A 10 -21.45 16.05 -7.69
N GLY A 11 -20.88 15.65 -8.83
CA GLY A 11 -20.68 16.52 -9.98
C GLY A 11 -19.61 15.98 -10.93
N VAL A 12 -19.41 16.69 -12.05
CA VAL A 12 -18.37 16.38 -13.04
C VAL A 12 -17.27 17.45 -12.96
N VAL A 13 -16.07 17.04 -12.59
CA VAL A 13 -14.89 17.92 -12.63
C VAL A 13 -14.46 18.11 -14.09
N THR A 14 -14.53 19.34 -14.60
CA THR A 14 -14.19 19.64 -16.00
C THR A 14 -12.80 20.26 -16.17
N ARG A 15 -12.27 20.90 -15.12
CA ARG A 15 -10.94 21.52 -15.07
C ARG A 15 -10.40 21.46 -13.65
N ALA A 16 -9.07 21.37 -13.52
CA ALA A 16 -8.37 21.47 -12.25
C ALA A 16 -7.15 22.38 -12.40
N VAL A 17 -6.79 23.09 -11.34
CA VAL A 17 -5.52 23.82 -11.24
C VAL A 17 -4.65 23.02 -10.27
N LEU A 18 -3.52 22.52 -10.78
CA LEU A 18 -2.61 21.68 -10.02
C LEU A 18 -1.33 22.45 -9.71
N ARG A 19 -0.81 22.25 -8.49
CA ARG A 19 0.51 22.73 -8.12
C ARG A 19 1.57 21.82 -8.76
N LEU A 20 2.56 22.43 -9.40
CA LEU A 20 3.75 21.74 -9.87
C LEU A 20 4.89 21.93 -8.87
N TYR A 21 5.78 20.95 -8.82
CA TYR A 21 7.05 21.01 -8.09
C TYR A 21 8.21 20.96 -9.08
N PRO A 22 9.38 21.53 -8.73
CA PRO A 22 10.58 21.41 -9.54
C PRO A 22 10.92 19.93 -9.79
N GLN A 23 11.37 19.62 -11.00
CA GLN A 23 11.86 18.29 -11.32
C GLN A 23 13.19 18.03 -10.57
N PRO A 24 13.31 16.94 -9.80
CA PRO A 24 14.58 16.55 -9.19
C PRO A 24 15.66 16.30 -10.25
N SER A 25 16.89 16.75 -9.98
CA SER A 25 18.04 16.51 -10.88
C SER A 25 18.90 15.31 -10.46
N SER A 26 18.61 14.71 -9.30
CA SER A 26 19.23 13.46 -8.84
C SER A 26 18.17 12.54 -8.24
N ARG A 27 18.42 11.23 -8.32
CA ARG A 27 17.64 10.22 -7.62
C ARG A 27 18.54 9.05 -7.23
N CYS A 28 18.50 8.67 -5.96
CA CYS A 28 19.17 7.49 -5.43
C CYS A 28 18.10 6.47 -4.99
N SER A 29 18.30 5.20 -5.32
CA SER A 29 17.36 4.13 -5.00
C SER A 29 18.12 2.97 -4.37
N ALA A 30 17.52 2.35 -3.35
CA ALA A 30 18.04 1.13 -2.76
C ALA A 30 16.91 0.14 -2.49
N LEU A 31 17.23 -1.13 -2.63
CA LEU A 31 16.44 -2.22 -2.10
C LEU A 31 17.17 -2.74 -0.86
N LEU A 32 16.46 -2.79 0.27
CA LEU A 32 16.99 -3.08 1.58
C LEU A 32 16.31 -4.31 2.16
N ALA A 33 17.05 -5.16 2.86
CA ALA A 33 16.50 -6.25 3.64
C ALA A 33 16.50 -5.89 5.13
N VAL A 34 15.43 -6.19 5.84
CA VAL A 34 15.29 -5.89 7.28
C VAL A 34 14.73 -7.08 8.05
N ALA A 35 15.11 -7.19 9.32
CA ALA A 35 14.85 -8.39 10.13
C ALA A 35 13.42 -8.49 10.68
N ASP A 36 12.74 -7.36 10.90
CA ASP A 36 11.39 -7.33 11.46
C ASP A 36 10.70 -5.97 11.22
N PHE A 37 9.41 -5.89 11.57
CA PHE A 37 8.63 -4.67 11.37
C PHE A 37 9.08 -3.51 12.28
N PRO A 38 9.47 -3.71 13.55
CA PRO A 38 10.15 -2.67 14.31
C PRO A 38 11.38 -2.06 13.61
N ALA A 39 12.19 -2.87 12.92
CA ALA A 39 13.31 -2.40 12.12
C ALA A 39 12.86 -1.55 10.92
N VAL A 40 11.75 -1.92 10.25
CA VAL A 40 11.12 -1.07 9.20
C VAL A 40 10.79 0.32 9.75
N VAL A 41 10.14 0.39 10.92
CA VAL A 41 9.75 1.68 11.53
C VAL A 41 10.98 2.50 11.93
N LYS A 42 12.01 1.86 12.50
CA LYS A 42 13.29 2.53 12.81
C LYS A 42 13.96 3.06 11.54
N LEU A 43 13.97 2.28 10.47
CA LEU A 43 14.52 2.67 9.17
C LEU A 43 13.77 3.87 8.58
N LEU A 44 12.43 3.86 8.64
CA LEU A 44 11.61 5.00 8.20
C LEU A 44 11.97 6.28 8.97
N GLN A 45 12.04 6.19 10.31
CA GLN A 45 12.41 7.33 11.16
C GLN A 45 13.85 7.79 10.91
N HIS A 46 14.78 6.86 10.65
CA HIS A 46 16.15 7.17 10.26
C HIS A 46 16.21 7.91 8.93
N ALA A 47 15.53 7.40 7.90
CA ALA A 47 15.46 8.01 6.58
C ALA A 47 14.81 9.40 6.62
N GLN A 48 13.66 9.54 7.28
CA GLN A 48 12.96 10.83 7.41
C GLN A 48 13.81 11.89 8.10
N ARG A 49 14.52 11.52 9.18
CA ARG A 49 15.42 12.44 9.90
C ARG A 49 16.60 12.90 9.05
N ASN A 50 17.21 11.99 8.28
CA ASN A 50 18.44 12.29 7.55
C ASN A 50 18.21 12.83 6.13
N PHE A 51 17.05 12.59 5.52
CA PHE A 51 16.72 13.08 4.18
C PHE A 51 15.86 14.35 4.19
N ALA A 52 15.43 14.85 5.36
CA ALA A 52 14.84 16.18 5.52
C ALA A 52 13.70 16.54 4.51
N GLY A 53 12.83 15.58 4.18
CA GLY A 53 11.72 15.76 3.25
C GLY A 53 12.02 15.41 1.77
N ALA A 54 13.25 14.99 1.46
CA ALA A 54 13.65 14.46 0.16
C ALA A 54 13.51 12.92 0.05
N LEU A 55 12.98 12.26 1.08
CA LEU A 55 12.52 10.88 1.00
C LEU A 55 11.27 10.83 0.11
N SER A 56 11.40 10.26 -1.08
CA SER A 56 10.32 10.24 -2.08
C SER A 56 9.55 8.92 -2.09
N VAL A 57 10.19 7.81 -1.70
CA VAL A 57 9.59 6.47 -1.75
C VAL A 57 10.03 5.66 -0.52
N PHE A 58 9.07 4.97 0.09
CA PHE A 58 9.31 4.01 1.16
C PHE A 58 8.26 2.89 1.08
N GLU A 59 8.54 1.91 0.24
CA GLU A 59 7.67 0.76 0.01
C GLU A 59 8.17 -0.43 0.81
N VAL A 60 7.27 -1.16 1.45
CA VAL A 60 7.61 -2.36 2.23
C VAL A 60 6.94 -3.57 1.59
N MET A 61 7.70 -4.64 1.47
CA MET A 61 7.26 -5.91 0.91
C MET A 61 7.58 -7.01 1.91
N TRP A 62 6.57 -7.79 2.29
CA TRP A 62 6.77 -8.97 3.12
C TRP A 62 7.34 -10.09 2.27
N GLN A 63 8.05 -11.01 2.92
CA GLN A 63 8.64 -12.17 2.28
C GLN A 63 7.67 -12.92 1.37
N SER A 64 6.41 -13.10 1.80
CA SER A 64 5.41 -13.84 1.02
C SER A 64 5.14 -13.19 -0.34
N TYR A 65 5.02 -11.86 -0.40
CA TYR A 65 4.89 -11.13 -1.65
C TYR A 65 6.20 -11.15 -2.44
N TYR A 66 7.30 -10.77 -1.80
CA TYR A 66 8.59 -10.61 -2.46
C TYR A 66 9.04 -11.91 -3.14
N HIS A 67 9.04 -13.02 -2.41
CA HIS A 67 9.42 -14.33 -2.95
C HIS A 67 8.52 -14.73 -4.12
N PHE A 68 7.19 -14.61 -3.96
CA PHE A 68 6.25 -14.97 -5.01
C PHE A 68 6.58 -14.25 -6.32
N ILE A 69 6.78 -12.93 -6.25
CA ILE A 69 7.12 -12.12 -7.42
C ILE A 69 8.46 -12.55 -8.03
N THR A 70 9.51 -12.67 -7.21
CA THR A 70 10.86 -12.97 -7.73
C THR A 70 11.03 -14.42 -8.25
N GLU A 71 10.17 -15.34 -7.83
CA GLU A 71 10.22 -16.74 -8.28
C GLU A 71 9.32 -17.01 -9.50
N HIS A 72 8.18 -16.33 -9.61
CA HIS A 72 7.16 -16.67 -10.60
C HIS A 72 7.08 -15.69 -11.77
N VAL A 73 7.39 -14.41 -11.56
CA VAL A 73 7.22 -13.39 -12.60
C VAL A 73 8.43 -13.38 -13.54
N PRO A 74 8.25 -13.66 -14.84
CA PRO A 74 9.36 -13.72 -15.78
C PRO A 74 10.13 -12.40 -15.87
N GLY A 75 11.45 -12.48 -15.77
CA GLY A 75 12.34 -11.31 -15.89
C GLY A 75 12.43 -10.45 -14.63
N VAL A 76 11.82 -10.88 -13.51
CA VAL A 76 12.05 -10.32 -12.19
C VAL A 76 13.06 -11.19 -11.45
N VAL A 77 14.09 -10.58 -10.87
CA VAL A 77 15.19 -11.30 -10.22
C VAL A 77 15.46 -10.64 -8.88
N SER A 78 15.51 -11.45 -7.82
CA SER A 78 15.97 -10.99 -6.50
C SER A 78 17.47 -10.66 -6.57
N PRO A 79 17.91 -9.45 -6.17
CA PRO A 79 19.33 -9.16 -6.02
C PRO A 79 19.93 -9.75 -4.73
N PHE A 80 19.11 -10.25 -3.81
CA PHE A 80 19.56 -10.92 -2.59
C PHE A 80 19.69 -12.42 -2.78
N THR A 81 20.75 -12.99 -2.20
CA THR A 81 20.96 -14.44 -2.13
C THR A 81 20.26 -15.07 -0.92
N ALA A 82 20.18 -14.33 0.19
CA ALA A 82 19.50 -14.77 1.40
C ALA A 82 18.02 -14.36 1.38
N THR A 83 17.21 -15.17 2.07
CA THR A 83 15.81 -14.87 2.35
C THR A 83 15.71 -14.00 3.59
N HIS A 84 14.88 -12.95 3.51
CA HIS A 84 14.60 -12.02 4.59
C HIS A 84 13.09 -11.89 4.80
N PRO A 85 12.65 -11.59 6.03
CA PRO A 85 11.22 -11.49 6.32
C PRO A 85 10.57 -10.25 5.69
N LEU A 86 11.35 -9.18 5.49
CA LEU A 86 10.88 -7.89 4.99
C LEU A 86 11.92 -7.25 4.08
N TYR A 87 11.41 -6.59 3.05
CA TYR A 87 12.19 -5.86 2.06
C TYR A 87 11.65 -4.44 1.95
N VAL A 88 12.52 -3.44 1.80
CA VAL A 88 12.16 -2.04 1.68
C VAL A 88 12.75 -1.47 0.41
N LEU A 89 11.91 -0.94 -0.49
CA LEU A 89 12.36 -0.08 -1.59
C LEU A 89 12.32 1.36 -1.11
N LEU A 90 13.48 2.00 -1.09
CA LEU A 90 13.67 3.35 -0.61
C LEU A 90 14.23 4.22 -1.75
N GLU A 91 13.61 5.37 -2.00
CA GLU A 91 14.16 6.38 -2.92
C GLU A 91 14.33 7.74 -2.25
N PHE A 92 15.39 8.42 -2.65
CA PHE A 92 15.75 9.77 -2.27
C PHE A 92 15.86 10.61 -3.54
N GLU A 93 15.28 11.81 -3.54
CA GLU A 93 15.32 12.75 -4.66
C GLU A 93 15.93 14.08 -4.26
N GLY A 94 16.92 14.53 -5.03
CA GLY A 94 17.67 15.75 -4.71
C GLY A 94 17.98 16.60 -5.93
N ALA A 95 19.05 17.37 -5.82
CA ALA A 95 19.44 18.35 -6.82
C ALA A 95 20.92 18.25 -7.26
N ASP A 96 21.75 17.50 -6.54
CA ASP A 96 23.21 17.42 -6.72
C ASP A 96 23.64 15.95 -6.70
N ALA A 97 23.73 15.32 -7.87
CA ALA A 97 23.89 13.87 -7.99
C ALA A 97 25.09 13.30 -7.22
N GLU A 98 26.24 13.97 -7.20
CA GLU A 98 27.43 13.46 -6.50
C GLU A 98 27.26 13.55 -4.99
N ARG A 99 26.81 14.70 -4.49
CA ARG A 99 26.60 14.91 -3.06
C ARG A 99 25.47 14.03 -2.53
N ASP A 100 24.40 13.91 -3.30
CA ASP A 100 23.22 13.15 -2.97
C ASP A 100 23.52 11.65 -2.89
N GLN A 101 24.31 11.12 -3.83
CA GLN A 101 24.76 9.73 -3.79
C GLN A 101 25.62 9.46 -2.55
N ALA A 102 26.60 10.32 -2.25
CA ALA A 102 27.46 10.16 -1.08
C ALA A 102 26.67 10.26 0.24
N HIS A 103 25.70 11.18 0.31
CA HIS A 103 24.80 11.32 1.46
C HIS A 103 23.91 10.09 1.63
N PHE A 104 23.32 9.61 0.53
CA PHE A 104 22.48 8.42 0.51
C PHE A 104 23.23 7.18 1.03
N GLU A 105 24.44 6.94 0.51
CA GLU A 105 25.31 5.86 0.95
C GLU A 105 25.66 5.96 2.44
N ALA A 106 26.03 7.15 2.92
CA ALA A 106 26.34 7.38 4.33
C ALA A 106 25.13 7.12 5.25
N VAL A 107 23.92 7.53 4.85
CA VAL A 107 22.69 7.27 5.62
C VAL A 107 22.38 5.78 5.70
N LEU A 108 22.52 5.05 4.59
CA LEU A 108 22.29 3.60 4.58
C LEU A 108 23.37 2.84 5.34
N ALA A 109 24.64 3.24 5.21
CA ALA A 109 25.75 2.65 5.97
C ALA A 109 25.51 2.75 7.48
N ALA A 110 25.10 3.92 7.97
CA ALA A 110 24.75 4.10 9.39
C ALA A 110 23.61 3.17 9.83
N ALA A 111 22.57 2.99 8.99
CA ALA A 111 21.47 2.07 9.29
C ALA A 111 21.91 0.59 9.34
N MET A 112 22.89 0.22 8.52
CA MET A 112 23.51 -1.11 8.56
C MET A 112 24.38 -1.29 9.81
N GLU A 113 25.20 -0.31 10.18
CA GLU A 113 26.04 -0.33 11.38
C GLU A 113 25.22 -0.44 12.67
N GLU A 114 24.05 0.20 12.73
CA GLU A 114 23.09 0.10 13.84
C GLU A 114 22.31 -1.23 13.85
N GLY A 115 22.50 -2.08 12.84
CA GLY A 115 21.79 -3.36 12.68
C GLY A 115 20.31 -3.22 12.32
N VAL A 116 19.88 -2.04 11.86
CA VAL A 116 18.50 -1.80 11.39
C VAL A 116 18.30 -2.43 10.01
N VAL A 117 19.32 -2.38 9.15
CA VAL A 117 19.32 -2.99 7.81
C VAL A 117 20.23 -4.22 7.84
N SER A 118 19.70 -5.37 7.40
CA SER A 118 20.42 -6.64 7.35
C SER A 118 21.30 -6.76 6.11
N ASP A 119 20.80 -6.27 4.97
CA ASP A 119 21.51 -6.27 3.69
C ASP A 119 20.96 -5.14 2.81
N ALA A 120 21.75 -4.63 1.87
CA ALA A 120 21.39 -3.50 1.04
C ALA A 120 21.98 -3.61 -0.36
N VAL A 121 21.16 -3.30 -1.37
CA VAL A 121 21.60 -3.16 -2.76
C VAL A 121 21.23 -1.76 -3.25
N ILE A 122 22.23 -0.94 -3.51
CA ILE A 122 22.07 0.41 -4.05
C ILE A 122 22.09 0.33 -5.58
N ALA A 123 21.16 1.01 -6.24
CA ALA A 123 21.10 1.08 -7.69
C ALA A 123 22.32 1.86 -8.22
N ALA A 124 23.13 1.24 -9.09
CA ALA A 124 24.23 1.90 -9.79
C ALA A 124 23.79 2.53 -11.12
N SER A 125 22.58 2.19 -11.58
CA SER A 125 22.03 2.63 -12.86
C SER A 125 20.51 2.73 -12.84
N GLY A 126 19.94 3.41 -13.84
CA GLY A 126 18.49 3.42 -14.05
C GLY A 126 17.90 2.03 -14.27
N LYS A 127 18.67 1.11 -14.85
CA LYS A 127 18.26 -0.29 -15.06
C LYS A 127 18.12 -1.05 -13.74
N ASP A 128 19.00 -0.81 -12.77
CA ASP A 128 18.92 -1.44 -11.45
C ASP A 128 17.67 -0.95 -10.72
N ARG A 129 17.42 0.36 -10.78
CA ARG A 129 16.19 0.98 -10.24
C ARG A 129 14.93 0.39 -10.88
N GLU A 130 14.89 0.27 -12.20
CA GLU A 130 13.79 -0.41 -12.90
C GLU A 130 13.63 -1.87 -12.43
N GLY A 131 14.73 -2.57 -12.16
CA GLY A 131 14.72 -3.91 -11.57
C GLY A 131 14.04 -3.94 -10.20
N PHE A 132 14.36 -2.99 -9.32
CA PHE A 132 13.71 -2.89 -8.00
C PHE A 132 12.21 -2.59 -8.12
N TRP A 133 11.83 -1.66 -9.00
CA TRP A 133 10.43 -1.36 -9.26
C TRP A 133 9.67 -2.52 -9.86
N LYS A 134 10.28 -3.34 -10.73
CA LYS A 134 9.63 -4.57 -11.22
C LYS A 134 9.28 -5.56 -10.11
N ILE A 135 10.07 -5.61 -9.02
CA ILE A 135 9.71 -6.41 -7.85
C ILE A 135 8.50 -5.78 -7.15
N ARG A 136 8.53 -4.46 -6.90
CA ARG A 136 7.43 -3.76 -6.21
C ARG A 136 6.12 -3.73 -7.01
N ASP A 137 6.18 -3.59 -8.32
CA ASP A 137 5.02 -3.47 -9.21
C ASP A 137 4.57 -4.82 -9.79
N GLY A 138 5.29 -5.90 -9.48
CA GLY A 138 4.97 -7.26 -9.91
C GLY A 138 3.57 -7.74 -9.49
N VAL A 139 2.90 -7.05 -8.55
CA VAL A 139 1.50 -7.29 -8.19
C VAL A 139 0.57 -7.36 -9.41
N ALA A 140 0.82 -6.54 -10.44
CA ALA A 140 0.03 -6.54 -11.67
C ALA A 140 0.04 -7.90 -12.39
N GLU A 141 1.08 -8.69 -12.19
CA GLU A 141 1.28 -10.00 -12.83
C GLU A 141 0.65 -11.16 -12.03
N ILE A 142 0.29 -10.95 -10.75
CA ILE A 142 -0.20 -12.03 -9.88
C ILE A 142 -1.45 -12.72 -10.47
N GLY A 143 -2.32 -11.97 -11.15
CA GLY A 143 -3.53 -12.50 -11.78
C GLY A 143 -3.28 -13.54 -12.89
N ASN A 144 -2.05 -13.60 -13.42
CA ASN A 144 -1.64 -14.62 -14.40
C ASN A 144 -1.41 -15.99 -13.76
N PHE A 145 -1.15 -16.03 -12.45
CA PHE A 145 -0.77 -17.24 -11.71
C PHE A 145 -1.86 -17.68 -10.73
N ILE A 146 -2.53 -16.72 -10.10
CA ILE A 146 -3.51 -16.97 -9.05
C ILE A 146 -4.86 -16.42 -9.49
N ARG A 147 -5.89 -17.27 -9.39
CA ARG A 147 -7.29 -16.91 -9.63
C ARG A 147 -8.04 -16.80 -8.32
N HIS A 148 -9.15 -16.07 -8.35
CA HIS A 148 -10.04 -15.90 -7.20
C HIS A 148 -9.28 -15.36 -5.98
N VAL A 149 -8.92 -14.08 -6.06
CA VAL A 149 -8.14 -13.39 -5.04
C VAL A 149 -8.95 -12.25 -4.44
N GLY A 150 -8.98 -12.18 -3.12
CA GLY A 150 -9.44 -11.02 -2.39
C GLY A 150 -8.32 -9.99 -2.33
N ASN A 151 -8.52 -8.85 -3.00
CA ASN A 151 -7.56 -7.76 -3.06
C ASN A 151 -7.95 -6.66 -2.09
N PHE A 152 -7.02 -6.27 -1.23
CA PHE A 152 -7.23 -5.28 -0.19
C PHE A 152 -6.26 -4.11 -0.34
N ASP A 153 -6.85 -2.92 -0.21
CA ASP A 153 -6.21 -1.61 -0.10
C ASP A 153 -6.86 -1.00 1.13
N VAL A 154 -6.12 -0.93 2.24
CA VAL A 154 -6.64 -0.51 3.55
C VAL A 154 -5.60 0.32 4.28
N SER A 155 -6.06 1.16 5.22
CA SER A 155 -5.15 1.87 6.10
C SER A 155 -5.41 1.52 7.57
N VAL A 156 -4.36 1.29 8.33
CA VAL A 156 -4.39 1.14 9.79
C VAL A 156 -3.17 1.87 10.38
N PRO A 157 -3.20 2.29 11.66
CA PRO A 157 -2.03 2.91 12.28
C PRO A 157 -0.77 2.04 12.11
N ILE A 158 0.37 2.64 11.73
CA ILE A 158 1.64 1.92 11.47
C ILE A 158 1.99 0.98 12.63
N SER A 159 1.87 1.46 13.87
CA SER A 159 2.16 0.67 15.08
C SER A 159 1.30 -0.59 15.23
N SER A 160 0.12 -0.60 14.61
CA SER A 160 -0.86 -1.69 14.70
C SER A 160 -0.78 -2.67 13.53
N MET A 161 -0.06 -2.35 12.45
CA MET A 161 0.01 -3.18 11.24
C MET A 161 0.39 -4.65 11.51
N PRO A 162 1.41 -4.97 12.34
CA PRO A 162 1.74 -6.37 12.61
C PRO A 162 0.63 -7.12 13.35
N ALA A 163 -0.07 -6.45 14.28
CA ALA A 163 -1.17 -7.06 15.01
C ALA A 163 -2.39 -7.26 14.08
N PHE A 164 -2.70 -6.26 13.27
CA PHE A 164 -3.75 -6.30 12.26
C PHE A 164 -3.56 -7.47 11.28
N LEU A 165 -2.36 -7.61 10.68
CA LEU A 165 -2.08 -8.68 9.72
C LEU A 165 -2.19 -10.07 10.37
N ARG A 166 -1.66 -10.24 11.59
CA ARG A 166 -1.78 -11.52 12.33
C ARG A 166 -3.24 -11.87 12.64
N GLU A 167 -4.05 -10.87 12.99
CA GLU A 167 -5.47 -11.08 13.31
C GLU A 167 -6.28 -11.42 12.07
N VAL A 168 -6.04 -10.72 10.95
CA VAL A 168 -6.63 -11.08 9.64
C VAL A 168 -6.29 -12.51 9.27
N GLU A 169 -5.01 -12.88 9.34
CA GLU A 169 -4.55 -14.21 8.98
C GLU A 169 -5.16 -15.29 9.88
N ALA A 170 -5.16 -15.08 11.20
CA ALA A 170 -5.74 -16.02 12.16
C ALA A 170 -7.25 -16.21 11.98
N ASP A 171 -8.02 -15.13 11.83
CA ASP A 171 -9.47 -15.19 11.64
C ASP A 171 -9.84 -15.91 10.34
N LEU A 172 -9.09 -15.67 9.26
CA LEU A 172 -9.30 -16.33 7.98
C LEU A 172 -8.87 -17.80 8.01
N GLN A 173 -7.70 -18.13 8.55
CA GLN A 173 -7.19 -19.51 8.60
C GLN A 173 -8.07 -20.43 9.47
N ALA A 174 -8.73 -19.89 10.50
CA ALA A 174 -9.70 -20.65 11.29
C ALA A 174 -10.88 -21.18 10.46
N ALA A 175 -11.29 -20.46 9.41
CA ALA A 175 -12.35 -20.87 8.50
C ALA A 175 -11.83 -21.50 7.20
N LEU A 176 -10.64 -21.10 6.76
CA LEU A 176 -10.02 -21.44 5.48
C LEU A 176 -8.56 -21.89 5.71
N PRO A 177 -8.31 -23.15 6.11
CA PRO A 177 -6.96 -23.60 6.50
C PRO A 177 -5.90 -23.49 5.40
N ASP A 178 -6.30 -23.52 4.13
CA ASP A 178 -5.39 -23.41 2.97
C ASP A 178 -5.18 -21.96 2.49
N LEU A 179 -5.60 -20.96 3.28
CA LEU A 179 -5.48 -19.56 2.91
C LEU A 179 -4.01 -19.14 2.78
N GLN A 180 -3.68 -18.48 1.68
CA GLN A 180 -2.41 -17.81 1.46
C GLN A 180 -2.61 -16.28 1.47
N MET A 181 -1.64 -15.58 2.07
CA MET A 181 -1.63 -14.12 2.15
C MET A 181 -0.31 -13.52 1.67
N MET A 182 -0.39 -12.56 0.76
CA MET A 182 0.76 -11.79 0.25
C MET A 182 0.59 -10.32 0.63
N VAL A 183 1.61 -9.72 1.24
CA VAL A 183 1.51 -8.38 1.83
C VAL A 183 2.62 -7.46 1.34
N PHE A 184 2.25 -6.22 1.01
CA PHE A 184 3.15 -5.14 0.63
C PHE A 184 2.47 -3.77 0.89
N GLY A 185 3.16 -2.66 0.71
CA GLY A 185 2.49 -1.36 0.66
C GLY A 185 3.32 -0.17 1.09
N HIS A 186 2.65 0.98 1.08
CA HIS A 186 3.19 2.30 1.39
C HIS A 186 3.14 2.52 2.91
N VAL A 187 4.02 1.84 3.65
CA VAL A 187 4.00 1.86 5.13
C VAL A 187 4.18 3.28 5.68
N ALA A 188 4.95 4.13 5.00
CA ALA A 188 5.11 5.54 5.39
C ALA A 188 3.77 6.31 5.43
N ASP A 189 2.80 5.89 4.61
CA ASP A 189 1.48 6.53 4.49
C ASP A 189 0.39 5.78 5.27
N SER A 190 0.77 4.83 6.12
CA SER A 190 -0.16 3.93 6.82
C SER A 190 -1.04 3.08 5.89
N ASN A 191 -0.61 2.84 4.64
CA ASN A 191 -1.35 2.10 3.63
C ASN A 191 -0.78 0.68 3.46
N LEU A 192 -1.64 -0.33 3.60
CA LEU A 192 -1.35 -1.74 3.36
C LEU A 192 -2.13 -2.26 2.15
N HIS A 193 -1.39 -2.93 1.29
CA HIS A 193 -1.93 -3.76 0.23
C HIS A 193 -1.69 -5.24 0.55
N PHE A 194 -2.73 -6.05 0.42
CA PHE A 194 -2.54 -7.48 0.53
C PHE A 194 -3.58 -8.25 -0.25
N LEU A 195 -3.17 -9.46 -0.61
CA LEU A 195 -3.97 -10.43 -1.33
C LEU A 195 -4.23 -11.61 -0.41
N CYS A 196 -5.46 -12.08 -0.37
CA CYS A 196 -5.84 -13.31 0.33
C CYS A 196 -6.55 -14.24 -0.66
N HIS A 197 -6.14 -15.51 -0.71
CA HIS A 197 -6.82 -16.48 -1.57
C HIS A 197 -6.70 -17.91 -1.05
N THR A 198 -7.64 -18.74 -1.47
CA THR A 198 -7.60 -20.21 -1.40
C THR A 198 -7.61 -20.84 -2.81
N GLY A 199 -7.73 -20.01 -3.85
CA GLY A 199 -7.99 -20.43 -5.23
C GLY A 199 -9.46 -20.74 -5.54
N ARG A 200 -10.36 -20.65 -4.54
CA ARG A 200 -11.79 -20.95 -4.70
C ARG A 200 -12.63 -19.68 -4.75
N HIS A 201 -13.58 -19.61 -5.68
CA HIS A 201 -14.42 -18.44 -5.88
C HIS A 201 -15.42 -18.23 -4.73
N GLU A 202 -15.95 -19.33 -4.18
CA GLU A 202 -16.93 -19.34 -3.09
C GLU A 202 -16.39 -18.75 -1.78
N ASP A 203 -15.07 -18.69 -1.60
CA ASP A 203 -14.45 -18.18 -0.38
C ASP A 203 -14.31 -16.64 -0.38
N ILE A 204 -14.36 -16.00 -1.56
CA ILE A 204 -14.13 -14.55 -1.71
C ILE A 204 -15.06 -13.69 -0.85
N PRO A 205 -16.38 -13.97 -0.78
CA PRO A 205 -17.27 -13.19 0.08
C PRO A 205 -16.88 -13.27 1.56
N LEU A 206 -16.50 -14.46 2.05
CA LEU A 206 -16.04 -14.65 3.43
C LEU A 206 -14.74 -13.89 3.68
N ILE A 207 -13.77 -14.01 2.76
CA ILE A 207 -12.48 -13.31 2.85
C ILE A 207 -12.70 -11.79 2.98
N HIS A 208 -13.53 -11.21 2.10
CA HIS A 208 -13.85 -9.78 2.15
C HIS A 208 -14.54 -9.39 3.46
N ALA A 209 -15.56 -10.14 3.89
CA ALA A 209 -16.30 -9.83 5.11
C ALA A 209 -15.40 -9.85 6.35
N THR A 210 -14.55 -10.87 6.50
CA THR A 210 -13.63 -10.99 7.63
C THR A 210 -12.62 -9.85 7.65
N VAL A 211 -11.95 -9.58 6.52
CA VAL A 211 -10.93 -8.51 6.45
C VAL A 211 -11.52 -7.15 6.81
N TYR A 212 -12.65 -6.76 6.23
CA TYR A 212 -13.25 -5.45 6.52
C TYR A 212 -13.78 -5.35 7.96
N ALA A 213 -14.25 -6.45 8.54
CA ALA A 213 -14.60 -6.49 9.96
C ALA A 213 -13.37 -6.24 10.86
N VAL A 214 -12.22 -6.84 10.54
CA VAL A 214 -10.96 -6.59 11.25
C VAL A 214 -10.54 -5.13 11.10
N VAL A 215 -10.59 -4.57 9.88
CA VAL A 215 -10.29 -3.14 9.63
C VAL A 215 -11.09 -2.23 10.58
N GLY A 216 -12.38 -2.51 10.76
CA GLY A 216 -13.22 -1.74 11.69
C GLY A 216 -12.78 -1.81 13.15
N ARG A 217 -12.28 -2.97 13.63
CA ARG A 217 -11.75 -3.13 15.00
C ARG A 217 -10.49 -2.31 15.24
N TYR A 218 -9.69 -2.11 14.19
CA TYR A 218 -8.48 -1.29 14.21
C TYR A 218 -8.73 0.19 13.91
N GLN A 219 -10.00 0.61 13.79
CA GLN A 219 -10.39 1.96 13.40
C GLN A 219 -9.70 2.42 12.11
N GLY A 220 -9.53 1.49 11.17
CA GLY A 220 -8.87 1.71 9.89
C GLY A 220 -9.80 2.20 8.78
N SER A 221 -9.21 2.43 7.60
CA SER A 221 -9.95 2.70 6.37
C SER A 221 -10.08 1.44 5.52
N VAL A 222 -11.29 1.08 5.07
CA VAL A 222 -11.55 0.02 4.10
C VAL A 222 -11.02 0.34 2.69
N SER A 223 -10.59 1.58 2.45
CA SER A 223 -9.85 2.00 1.27
C SER A 223 -8.88 3.11 1.63
N ALA A 224 -7.58 2.91 1.41
CA ALA A 224 -6.61 3.97 1.59
C ALA A 224 -6.58 4.87 0.34
N GLU A 225 -6.56 4.28 -0.86
CA GLU A 225 -6.39 5.01 -2.12
C GLU A 225 -7.41 4.72 -3.23
N HIS A 226 -7.94 3.50 -3.34
CA HIS A 226 -8.74 3.10 -4.51
C HIS A 226 -10.17 3.67 -4.53
N GLY A 227 -10.62 4.27 -3.43
CA GLY A 227 -11.99 4.73 -3.24
C GLY A 227 -12.97 3.61 -2.88
N ILE A 228 -14.23 3.98 -2.72
CA ILE A 228 -15.30 3.11 -2.24
C ILE A 228 -16.00 2.40 -3.41
N GLY A 229 -16.35 3.14 -4.46
CA GLY A 229 -17.04 2.62 -5.63
C GLY A 229 -18.34 1.89 -5.28
N VAL A 230 -18.71 0.91 -6.11
CA VAL A 230 -19.83 0.00 -5.80
C VAL A 230 -19.39 -1.07 -4.80
N GLN A 231 -18.18 -1.60 -5.00
CA GLN A 231 -17.68 -2.78 -4.29
C GLN A 231 -17.60 -2.58 -2.78
N LYS A 232 -17.09 -1.43 -2.32
CA LYS A 232 -16.88 -1.18 -0.89
C LYS A 232 -18.02 -0.38 -0.24
N SER A 233 -19.05 0.00 -1.00
CA SER A 233 -20.19 0.78 -0.48
C SER A 233 -20.88 0.11 0.72
N LYS A 234 -20.98 -1.23 0.70
CA LYS A 234 -21.61 -2.02 1.77
C LYS A 234 -20.76 -2.13 3.04
N VAL A 235 -19.47 -1.84 2.96
CA VAL A 235 -18.49 -1.96 4.07
C VAL A 235 -17.98 -0.61 4.55
N LEU A 236 -18.49 0.50 4.01
CA LEU A 236 -18.11 1.87 4.41
C LEU A 236 -18.29 2.12 5.92
N HIS A 237 -19.27 1.46 6.54
CA HIS A 237 -19.58 1.57 7.96
C HIS A 237 -18.45 1.05 8.88
N HIS A 238 -17.50 0.28 8.36
CA HIS A 238 -16.31 -0.09 9.14
C HIS A 238 -15.32 1.07 9.31
N SER A 239 -15.43 2.12 8.50
CA SER A 239 -14.51 3.28 8.52
C SER A 239 -15.21 4.61 8.75
N ARG A 240 -16.54 4.66 8.68
CA ARG A 240 -17.34 5.87 8.85
C ARG A 240 -18.49 5.61 9.80
N SER A 241 -18.69 6.57 10.71
CA SER A 241 -19.83 6.62 11.60
C SER A 241 -21.14 6.80 10.83
N ALA A 242 -22.26 6.47 11.49
CA ALA A 242 -23.59 6.67 10.92
C ALA A 242 -23.85 8.16 10.61
N GLU A 243 -23.35 9.05 11.45
CA GLU A 243 -23.47 10.51 11.32
C GLU A 243 -22.68 11.03 10.11
N GLU A 244 -21.45 10.55 9.89
CA GLU A 244 -20.67 10.88 8.69
C GLU A 244 -21.38 10.41 7.42
N ILE A 245 -21.88 9.17 7.41
CA ILE A 245 -22.61 8.61 6.26
C ILE A 245 -23.90 9.40 5.99
N ALA A 246 -24.66 9.78 7.04
CA ALA A 246 -25.85 10.60 6.91
C ALA A 246 -25.55 11.99 6.35
N LEU A 247 -24.43 12.61 6.76
CA LEU A 247 -23.97 13.87 6.20
C LEU A 247 -23.59 13.72 4.72
N MET A 248 -22.89 12.65 4.35
CA MET A 248 -22.57 12.36 2.95
C MET A 248 -23.84 12.21 2.09
N ALA A 249 -24.86 11.51 2.61
CA ALA A 249 -26.16 11.36 1.93
C ALA A 249 -26.89 12.69 1.78
N THR A 250 -26.83 13.55 2.80
CA THR A 250 -27.40 14.91 2.75
C THR A 250 -26.75 15.74 1.64
N LEU A 251 -25.42 15.71 1.54
CA LEU A 251 -24.68 16.41 0.48
C LEU A 251 -25.01 15.85 -0.91
N LYS A 252 -25.13 14.52 -1.04
CA LYS A 252 -25.52 13.86 -2.30
C LYS A 252 -26.93 14.29 -2.73
N ALA A 253 -27.90 14.29 -1.84
CA ALA A 253 -29.27 14.70 -2.15
C ALA A 253 -29.37 16.19 -2.51
N ALA A 254 -28.56 17.05 -1.87
CA ALA A 254 -28.53 18.48 -2.17
C ALA A 254 -27.90 18.79 -3.54
N LEU A 255 -26.85 18.07 -3.94
CA LEU A 255 -26.10 18.33 -5.18
C LEU A 255 -26.61 17.53 -6.39
N ASP A 256 -27.27 16.39 -6.16
CA ASP A 256 -27.86 15.55 -7.19
C ASP A 256 -29.26 15.03 -6.76
N PRO A 257 -30.27 15.90 -6.69
CA PRO A 257 -31.61 15.53 -6.22
C PRO A 257 -32.32 14.50 -7.12
N GLN A 258 -31.94 14.42 -8.40
CA GLN A 258 -32.48 13.43 -9.34
C GLN A 258 -31.72 12.09 -9.31
N GLN A 259 -30.67 12.00 -8.48
CA GLN A 259 -29.82 10.83 -8.34
C GLN A 259 -29.29 10.33 -9.69
N ILE A 260 -28.91 11.22 -10.62
CA ILE A 260 -28.45 10.83 -11.97
C ILE A 260 -26.93 10.61 -12.04
N LEU A 261 -26.16 11.15 -11.08
CA LEU A 261 -24.71 11.12 -11.09
C LEU A 261 -24.18 9.86 -10.40
N ASN A 262 -23.51 9.02 -11.20
CA ASN A 262 -22.77 7.83 -10.79
C ASN A 262 -23.48 6.94 -9.75
N ARG A 263 -24.71 6.53 -10.09
CA ARG A 263 -25.64 5.78 -9.23
C ARG A 263 -25.00 4.55 -8.57
N GLY A 264 -25.34 4.31 -7.31
CA GLY A 264 -24.96 3.12 -6.58
C GLY A 264 -23.51 3.09 -6.07
N ARG A 265 -22.71 4.14 -6.31
CA ARG A 265 -21.34 4.27 -5.79
C ARG A 265 -21.30 5.00 -4.45
N VAL A 266 -20.28 4.70 -3.66
CA VAL A 266 -19.96 5.28 -2.34
C VAL A 266 -21.01 4.99 -1.28
N LEU A 267 -22.22 5.56 -1.41
CA LEU A 267 -23.32 5.41 -0.47
C LEU A 267 -24.25 4.22 -0.80
N GLY A 268 -23.87 3.43 -1.81
CA GLY A 268 -24.69 2.34 -2.33
C GLY A 268 -25.94 2.85 -3.04
N GLY A 269 -26.84 1.92 -3.36
CA GLY A 269 -28.20 2.28 -3.73
C GLY A 269 -28.99 2.56 -2.46
N THR A 270 -29.43 3.80 -2.26
CA THR A 270 -30.60 4.04 -1.41
C THR A 270 -31.77 3.31 -2.08
N PRO A 271 -32.60 2.54 -1.35
CA PRO A 271 -33.87 2.05 -1.89
C PRO A 271 -34.70 3.19 -2.48
#